data_AF-A0A9D7C9W7-F1
#
_entry.id   AF-A0A9D7C9W7-F1
#
_cell.length_a   1.000
_cell.length_b   1.000
_cell.length_c   1.000
_cell.angle_alpha   90.00
_cell.angle_beta   90.00
_cell.angle_gamma   90.00
#
_symmetry.space_group_name_H-M   'P 1'
#
loop_
_entity.id
_entity.type
_entity.pdbx_description
1 polymer ?
#
loop_
_entity_poly.entity_id
_entity_poly.type
_entity_poly.pdbx_seq_one_letter_code
_entity_poly.pdbx_strand_id
1 'polypeptide(L)'
;MKISFLLVSFMLTNLVTGFCQTTYTSLANGNWNNSSTVWSTNGSSACGCTPGYILVNDTVIINHDINLGNDLEVDLNSHLLITSTGSLSGNFEIEFFNGGSIVALGPVDCKSIDIGPGCIGNFYQTIDCVERFRVEGISQVDTTVIASDIEVKETGILTFVVPYIEVSVQNGEFKNDGIINFNNTCLYILHGNFRNKETGSLFGTGYIEVQDGDIRDDPLSFWSVNVNWCCSGEEEDMPFAENCNGCLLILPIDLVAFWGTTTDQKVVLQWITATEVNTDYYVVERSLNAIDWQEIGKVPGITNTLNKTSYFFHDQYLPAAKTLYYRTGNVNLDGMIDYSPVIAIKNSNVQSISQGYYSIYGSYYPTLEAAPAGIYIEIMTSGNRMVFHQQ
;
A
#
# COMPACT_ATOMS: atom_id res chain seq x y z
N MET A 1 -25.96 -55.52 -49.62
CA MET A 1 -24.95 -54.47 -49.35
C MET A 1 -24.88 -54.26 -47.84
N LYS A 2 -23.99 -54.97 -47.16
CA LYS A 2 -23.75 -54.86 -45.71
C LYS A 2 -22.38 -54.19 -45.55
N ILE A 3 -22.35 -52.99 -44.99
CA ILE A 3 -21.13 -52.24 -44.72
C ILE A 3 -20.77 -52.52 -43.27
N SER A 4 -19.68 -53.27 -43.05
CA SER A 4 -19.06 -53.45 -41.74
C SER A 4 -18.15 -52.25 -41.46
N PHE A 5 -18.42 -51.51 -40.39
CA PHE A 5 -17.48 -50.52 -39.86
C PHE A 5 -16.42 -51.22 -39.02
N LEU A 6 -15.17 -51.12 -39.44
CA LEU A 6 -13.99 -51.53 -38.68
C LEU A 6 -13.66 -50.39 -37.70
N LEU A 7 -13.89 -50.59 -36.40
CA LEU A 7 -13.46 -49.65 -35.36
C LEU A 7 -11.95 -49.82 -35.15
N VAL A 8 -11.14 -48.91 -35.68
CA VAL A 8 -9.72 -48.83 -35.36
C VAL A 8 -9.58 -47.95 -34.10
N SER A 9 -9.33 -48.59 -32.97
CA SER A 9 -8.98 -47.91 -31.71
C SER A 9 -7.55 -47.38 -31.83
N PHE A 10 -7.41 -46.07 -32.06
CA PHE A 10 -6.15 -45.37 -31.86
C PHE A 10 -6.02 -45.07 -30.37
N MET A 11 -5.24 -45.88 -29.66
CA MET A 11 -4.74 -45.52 -28.33
C MET A 11 -3.76 -44.35 -28.52
N LEU A 12 -4.25 -43.11 -28.37
CA LEU A 12 -3.37 -41.96 -28.15
C LEU A 12 -2.75 -42.17 -26.77
N THR A 13 -1.50 -42.62 -26.72
CA THR A 13 -0.71 -42.50 -25.50
C THR A 13 -0.48 -41.01 -25.29
N ASN A 14 -1.26 -40.42 -24.39
CA ASN A 14 -0.96 -39.12 -23.80
C ASN A 14 0.39 -39.24 -23.10
N LEU A 15 1.45 -38.92 -23.83
CA LEU A 15 2.75 -38.63 -23.24
C LEU A 15 2.60 -37.25 -22.61
N VAL A 16 2.02 -37.19 -21.42
CA VAL A 16 2.18 -36.03 -20.54
C VAL A 16 3.64 -36.08 -20.11
N THR A 17 4.51 -35.49 -20.92
CA THR A 17 5.80 -35.03 -20.42
C THR A 17 5.44 -34.02 -19.35
N GLY A 18 5.57 -34.40 -18.07
CA GLY A 18 5.55 -33.41 -17.00
C GLY A 18 6.65 -32.42 -17.35
N PHE A 19 6.28 -31.21 -17.76
CA PHE A 19 7.23 -30.13 -17.94
C PHE A 19 7.88 -29.93 -16.57
N CYS A 20 9.18 -30.19 -16.50
CA CYS A 20 9.92 -30.01 -15.27
C CYS A 20 10.08 -28.51 -15.07
N GLN A 21 9.49 -27.98 -14.00
CA GLN A 21 9.67 -26.60 -13.61
C GLN A 21 11.16 -26.32 -13.42
N THR A 22 11.74 -25.48 -14.28
CA THR A 22 13.13 -25.08 -14.15
C THR A 22 13.19 -23.67 -13.58
N THR A 23 14.03 -23.47 -12.56
CA THR A 23 14.34 -22.12 -12.07
C THR A 23 15.66 -21.67 -12.66
N TYR A 24 15.65 -20.57 -13.39
CA TYR A 24 16.85 -19.88 -13.87
C TYR A 24 17.12 -18.67 -12.99
N THR A 25 18.37 -18.46 -12.62
CA THR A 25 18.79 -17.30 -11.84
C THR A 25 19.99 -16.65 -12.51
N SER A 26 19.94 -15.33 -12.70
CA SER A 26 21.07 -14.58 -13.24
C SER A 26 22.20 -14.49 -12.19
N LEU A 27 23.43 -14.84 -12.55
CA LEU A 27 24.63 -14.77 -11.73
C LEU A 27 25.48 -13.51 -11.95
N ALA A 28 25.26 -12.81 -13.06
CA ALA A 28 26.00 -11.62 -13.43
C ALA A 28 25.20 -10.78 -14.43
N ASN A 29 25.60 -9.52 -14.59
CA ASN A 29 25.09 -8.66 -15.66
C ASN A 29 25.42 -9.27 -17.03
N GLY A 30 24.55 -9.05 -18.02
CA GLY A 30 24.83 -9.46 -19.39
C GLY A 30 23.60 -9.68 -20.26
N ASN A 31 23.81 -10.31 -21.42
CA ASN A 31 22.74 -10.58 -22.37
C ASN A 31 21.95 -11.82 -21.98
N TRP A 32 20.64 -11.80 -22.18
CA TRP A 32 19.72 -12.91 -21.93
C TRP A 32 20.15 -14.23 -22.60
N ASN A 33 20.73 -14.17 -23.79
CA ASN A 33 21.17 -15.35 -24.54
C ASN A 33 22.57 -15.86 -24.16
N ASN A 34 23.24 -15.27 -23.17
CA ASN A 34 24.56 -15.72 -22.75
C ASN A 34 24.46 -16.96 -21.85
N SER A 35 24.58 -18.13 -22.47
CA SER A 35 24.56 -19.42 -21.78
C SER A 35 25.78 -19.71 -20.91
N SER A 36 26.89 -19.00 -21.14
CA SER A 36 28.19 -19.35 -20.58
C SER A 36 28.42 -18.83 -19.17
N THR A 37 27.88 -17.66 -18.83
CA THR A 37 28.19 -16.97 -17.57
C THR A 37 26.98 -16.36 -16.86
N VAL A 38 25.88 -16.09 -17.56
CA VAL A 38 24.77 -15.32 -16.99
C VAL A 38 23.82 -16.19 -16.19
N TRP A 39 23.50 -17.40 -16.65
CA TRP A 39 22.41 -18.17 -16.05
C TRP A 39 22.88 -19.37 -15.24
N SER A 40 22.15 -19.64 -14.17
CA SER A 40 22.30 -20.80 -13.32
C SER A 40 20.96 -21.45 -13.03
N THR A 41 20.93 -22.77 -12.95
CA THR A 41 19.76 -23.54 -12.48
C THR A 41 19.91 -24.04 -11.04
N ASN A 42 21.05 -23.74 -10.40
CA ASN A 42 21.36 -24.11 -9.02
C ASN A 42 21.71 -22.89 -8.14
N GLY A 43 21.57 -21.68 -8.69
CA GLY A 43 21.85 -20.41 -8.02
C GLY A 43 23.32 -20.11 -7.74
N SER A 44 24.28 -20.95 -8.15
CA SER A 44 25.70 -20.80 -7.75
C SER A 44 26.71 -20.88 -8.88
N SER A 45 26.48 -21.72 -9.88
CA SER A 45 27.40 -21.91 -11.02
C SER A 45 26.66 -21.77 -12.34
N ALA A 46 27.35 -21.26 -13.37
CA ALA A 46 26.78 -21.16 -14.71
C ALA A 46 26.36 -22.55 -15.23
N CYS A 47 25.17 -22.64 -15.81
CA CYS A 47 24.60 -23.92 -16.26
C CYS A 47 24.98 -24.30 -17.70
N GLY A 48 25.58 -23.40 -18.48
CA GLY A 48 25.74 -23.61 -19.93
C GLY A 48 24.41 -23.52 -20.70
N CYS A 49 23.39 -22.88 -20.11
CA CYS A 49 22.01 -22.86 -20.57
C CYS A 49 21.41 -21.45 -20.50
N THR A 50 20.24 -21.24 -21.08
CA THR A 50 19.48 -19.98 -21.02
C THR A 50 18.00 -20.29 -20.76
N PRO A 51 17.22 -19.37 -20.20
CA PRO A 51 15.77 -19.57 -20.04
C PRO A 51 15.01 -19.80 -21.36
N GLY A 52 15.57 -19.33 -22.48
CA GLY A 52 14.84 -19.25 -23.75
C GLY A 52 13.95 -18.00 -23.82
N TYR A 53 13.21 -17.83 -24.91
CA TYR A 53 12.33 -16.68 -25.14
C TYR A 53 10.85 -17.02 -24.99
N ILE A 54 10.53 -18.28 -24.73
CA ILE A 54 9.18 -18.75 -24.41
C ILE A 54 9.32 -19.59 -23.15
N LEU A 55 8.81 -19.06 -22.03
CA LEU A 55 8.84 -19.71 -20.73
C LEU A 55 7.58 -20.56 -20.59
N VAL A 56 7.73 -21.83 -20.22
CA VAL A 56 6.60 -22.76 -20.05
C VAL A 56 6.76 -23.53 -18.76
N ASN A 57 5.96 -23.19 -17.75
CA ASN A 57 6.10 -23.64 -16.36
C ASN A 57 7.51 -23.36 -15.78
N ASP A 58 8.20 -22.31 -16.23
CA ASP A 58 9.53 -21.96 -15.75
C ASP A 58 9.48 -20.80 -14.74
N THR A 59 10.54 -20.66 -13.96
CA THR A 59 10.74 -19.48 -13.10
C THR A 59 12.06 -18.82 -13.46
N VAL A 60 12.05 -17.52 -13.72
CA VAL A 60 13.26 -16.75 -14.04
C VAL A 60 13.44 -15.66 -12.99
N ILE A 61 14.59 -15.67 -12.32
CA ILE A 61 14.97 -14.73 -11.27
C ILE A 61 16.13 -13.87 -11.79
N ILE A 62 15.87 -12.58 -11.92
CA ILE A 62 16.82 -11.56 -12.39
C ILE A 62 17.34 -10.78 -11.17
N ASN A 63 18.56 -11.12 -10.78
CA ASN A 63 19.32 -10.50 -9.70
C ASN A 63 20.27 -9.40 -10.19
N HIS A 64 20.43 -9.26 -11.50
CA HIS A 64 21.48 -8.49 -12.15
C HIS A 64 20.90 -7.71 -13.35
N ASP A 65 21.69 -6.82 -13.95
CA ASP A 65 21.25 -6.08 -15.14
C ASP A 65 21.27 -6.97 -16.39
N ILE A 66 20.09 -7.26 -16.94
CA ILE A 66 19.94 -8.16 -18.08
C ILE A 66 19.45 -7.40 -19.31
N ASN A 67 20.22 -7.49 -20.39
CA ASN A 67 19.80 -7.01 -21.69
C ASN A 67 19.03 -8.11 -22.44
N LEU A 68 17.77 -7.83 -22.78
CA LEU A 68 16.90 -8.73 -23.52
C LEU A 68 16.77 -8.26 -24.96
N GLY A 69 17.29 -9.07 -25.89
CA GLY A 69 17.41 -8.70 -27.30
C GLY A 69 16.30 -9.20 -28.22
N ASN A 70 15.33 -9.98 -27.72
CA ASN A 70 14.16 -10.44 -28.47
C ASN A 70 12.96 -10.50 -27.53
N ASP A 71 11.77 -10.56 -28.13
CA ASP A 71 10.51 -10.66 -27.41
C ASP A 71 10.47 -11.90 -26.49
N LEU A 72 9.79 -11.75 -25.35
CA LEU A 72 9.70 -12.76 -24.31
C LEU A 72 8.25 -13.12 -24.04
N GLU A 73 7.93 -14.39 -24.21
CA GLU A 73 6.63 -14.96 -23.87
C GLU A 73 6.72 -15.65 -22.51
N VAL A 74 5.88 -15.24 -21.56
CA VAL A 74 5.75 -15.85 -20.24
C VAL A 74 4.42 -16.59 -20.17
N ASP A 75 4.46 -17.88 -20.50
CA ASP A 75 3.27 -18.71 -20.69
C ASP A 75 3.16 -19.82 -19.63
N LEU A 76 1.99 -20.44 -19.54
CA LEU A 76 1.70 -21.65 -18.76
C LEU A 76 2.26 -21.60 -17.33
N ASN A 77 1.72 -20.71 -16.51
CA ASN A 77 2.11 -20.49 -15.11
C ASN A 77 3.62 -20.21 -14.91
N SER A 78 4.29 -19.64 -15.91
CA SER A 78 5.67 -19.19 -15.73
C SER A 78 5.74 -17.91 -14.88
N HIS A 79 6.84 -17.75 -14.15
CA HIS A 79 7.04 -16.64 -13.22
C HIS A 79 8.33 -15.90 -13.54
N LEU A 80 8.23 -14.59 -13.77
CA LEU A 80 9.37 -13.69 -13.89
C LEU A 80 9.51 -12.84 -12.62
N LEU A 81 10.66 -12.92 -11.96
CA LEU A 81 10.98 -12.10 -10.79
C LEU A 81 12.20 -11.24 -11.11
N ILE A 82 12.03 -9.94 -11.16
CA ILE A 82 13.13 -8.97 -11.17
C ILE A 82 13.30 -8.49 -9.74
N THR A 83 14.45 -8.77 -9.15
CA THR A 83 14.74 -8.33 -7.77
C THR A 83 15.17 -6.87 -7.74
N SER A 84 15.28 -6.28 -6.54
CA SER A 84 15.70 -4.88 -6.37
C SER A 84 17.15 -4.59 -6.78
N THR A 85 17.96 -5.62 -7.03
CA THR A 85 19.33 -5.47 -7.58
C THR A 85 19.40 -5.79 -9.07
N GLY A 86 18.29 -6.25 -9.67
CA GLY A 86 18.23 -6.60 -11.08
C GLY A 86 17.51 -5.54 -11.91
N SER A 87 17.68 -5.61 -13.21
CA SER A 87 16.93 -4.83 -14.18
C SER A 87 16.75 -5.62 -15.46
N LEU A 88 15.71 -5.28 -16.22
CA LEU A 88 15.51 -5.80 -17.58
C LEU A 88 15.49 -4.61 -18.54
N SER A 89 16.37 -4.61 -19.53
CA SER A 89 16.45 -3.53 -20.52
C SER A 89 16.60 -4.05 -21.95
N GLY A 90 16.05 -3.33 -22.91
CA GLY A 90 16.20 -3.63 -24.33
C GLY A 90 14.99 -3.24 -25.16
N ASN A 91 15.10 -3.48 -26.47
CA ASN A 91 13.99 -3.25 -27.39
C ASN A 91 13.24 -4.57 -27.62
N PHE A 92 12.41 -4.93 -26.65
CA PHE A 92 11.64 -6.18 -26.65
C PHE A 92 10.20 -5.96 -26.18
N GLU A 93 9.30 -6.79 -26.69
CA GLU A 93 7.95 -6.96 -26.16
C GLU A 93 7.94 -8.11 -25.15
N ILE A 94 7.25 -7.95 -24.04
CA ILE A 94 7.01 -9.03 -23.08
C ILE A 94 5.53 -9.29 -22.92
N GLU A 95 5.11 -10.52 -23.23
CA GLU A 95 3.72 -10.93 -23.24
C GLU A 95 3.48 -12.05 -22.22
N PHE A 96 2.41 -11.92 -21.44
CA PHE A 96 2.03 -12.90 -20.42
C PHE A 96 0.76 -13.64 -20.81
N PHE A 97 0.81 -14.98 -20.80
CA PHE A 97 -0.30 -15.85 -21.17
C PHE A 97 -0.53 -16.96 -20.15
N ASN A 98 -1.75 -17.51 -20.13
CA ASN A 98 -2.15 -18.72 -19.39
C ASN A 98 -1.60 -18.81 -17.95
N GLY A 99 -1.77 -17.74 -17.16
CA GLY A 99 -1.33 -17.69 -15.76
C GLY A 99 0.13 -17.25 -15.57
N GLY A 100 0.79 -16.80 -16.63
CA GLY A 100 2.09 -16.14 -16.57
C GLY A 100 2.05 -14.93 -15.64
N SER A 101 3.18 -14.63 -15.01
CA SER A 101 3.25 -13.48 -14.09
C SER A 101 4.61 -12.84 -13.99
N ILE A 102 4.61 -11.57 -13.60
CA ILE A 102 5.79 -10.80 -13.26
C ILE A 102 5.67 -10.13 -11.90
N VAL A 103 6.78 -10.16 -11.16
CA VAL A 103 7.03 -9.28 -10.01
C VAL A 103 8.31 -8.51 -10.30
N ALA A 104 8.20 -7.21 -10.51
CA ALA A 104 9.31 -6.32 -10.82
C ALA A 104 9.62 -5.40 -9.65
N LEU A 105 10.62 -5.78 -8.85
CA LEU A 105 11.22 -4.96 -7.79
C LEU A 105 12.38 -4.09 -8.31
N GLY A 106 12.79 -4.31 -9.55
CA GLY A 106 13.78 -3.52 -10.29
C GLY A 106 13.16 -2.97 -11.58
N PRO A 107 13.83 -2.00 -12.24
CA PRO A 107 13.27 -1.29 -13.39
C PRO A 107 13.14 -2.17 -14.63
N VAL A 108 12.17 -1.82 -15.47
CA VAL A 108 11.93 -2.46 -16.77
C VAL A 108 11.93 -1.39 -17.86
N ASP A 109 12.94 -1.44 -18.73
CA ASP A 109 13.09 -0.61 -19.93
C ASP A 109 12.82 -1.48 -21.17
N CYS A 110 11.75 -1.19 -21.89
CA CYS A 110 11.11 -2.11 -22.82
C CYS A 110 10.55 -1.43 -24.06
N LYS A 111 10.12 -2.25 -25.03
CA LYS A 111 9.25 -1.78 -26.12
C LYS A 111 7.79 -1.77 -25.66
N SER A 112 7.30 -2.93 -25.24
CA SER A 112 5.93 -3.09 -24.73
C SER A 112 5.85 -4.13 -23.62
N ILE A 113 4.85 -3.99 -22.74
CA ILE A 113 4.43 -5.00 -21.77
C ILE A 113 2.94 -5.28 -21.97
N ASP A 114 2.59 -6.58 -22.05
CA ASP A 114 1.24 -7.09 -22.24
C ASP A 114 0.86 -8.08 -21.14
N ILE A 115 0.10 -7.64 -20.14
CA ILE A 115 -0.46 -8.53 -19.13
C ILE A 115 -1.77 -9.12 -19.65
N GLY A 116 -1.70 -10.30 -20.26
CA GLY A 116 -2.86 -10.97 -20.85
C GLY A 116 -3.93 -11.43 -19.84
N PRO A 117 -5.12 -11.86 -20.30
CA PRO A 117 -6.20 -12.33 -19.42
C PRO A 117 -5.75 -13.44 -18.47
N GLY A 118 -6.11 -13.33 -17.19
CA GLY A 118 -5.75 -14.31 -16.16
C GLY A 118 -4.27 -14.27 -15.72
N CYS A 119 -3.48 -13.34 -16.26
CA CYS A 119 -2.09 -13.12 -15.88
C CYS A 119 -1.97 -12.00 -14.84
N ILE A 120 -0.83 -11.94 -14.15
CA ILE A 120 -0.60 -10.99 -13.06
C ILE A 120 0.71 -10.23 -13.28
N GLY A 121 0.67 -8.89 -13.23
CA GLY A 121 1.85 -8.04 -13.21
C GLY A 121 1.91 -7.18 -11.95
N ASN A 122 3.02 -7.22 -11.20
CA ASN A 122 3.22 -6.34 -10.05
C ASN A 122 4.52 -5.55 -10.24
N PHE A 123 4.43 -4.23 -10.26
CA PHE A 123 5.54 -3.35 -10.58
C PHE A 123 5.79 -2.34 -9.47
N TYR A 124 6.98 -2.41 -8.89
CA TYR A 124 7.41 -1.59 -7.75
C TYR A 124 8.58 -0.66 -8.10
N GLN A 125 9.05 -0.71 -9.34
CA GLN A 125 10.04 0.19 -9.92
C GLN A 125 9.68 0.58 -11.34
N THR A 126 10.31 1.67 -11.82
CA THR A 126 9.95 2.36 -13.05
C THR A 126 9.74 1.40 -14.21
N ILE A 127 8.59 1.57 -14.87
CA ILE A 127 8.30 1.01 -16.18
C ILE A 127 8.56 2.12 -17.20
N ASP A 128 9.47 1.89 -18.13
CA ASP A 128 9.74 2.78 -19.25
C ASP A 128 9.63 1.96 -20.55
N CYS A 129 8.48 2.04 -21.20
CA CYS A 129 8.17 1.27 -22.38
C CYS A 129 7.96 2.21 -23.56
N VAL A 130 8.80 2.18 -24.59
CA VAL A 130 8.74 3.18 -25.67
C VAL A 130 7.42 3.17 -26.43
N GLU A 131 6.72 2.03 -26.51
CA GLU A 131 5.42 1.93 -27.18
C GLU A 131 4.27 1.78 -26.19
N ARG A 132 4.20 0.71 -25.41
CA ARG A 132 2.92 0.40 -24.75
C ARG A 132 3.01 -0.34 -23.42
N PHE A 133 2.13 0.02 -22.49
CA PHE A 133 1.80 -0.77 -21.31
C PHE A 133 0.32 -1.16 -21.34
N ARG A 134 0.01 -2.45 -21.51
CA ARG A 134 -1.38 -2.94 -21.60
C ARG A 134 -1.71 -3.98 -20.55
N VAL A 135 -2.92 -3.85 -20.01
CA VAL A 135 -3.47 -4.71 -18.96
C VAL A 135 -4.81 -5.28 -19.42
N GLU A 136 -4.84 -6.59 -19.64
CA GLU A 136 -6.05 -7.42 -19.81
C GLU A 136 -6.27 -8.39 -18.64
N GLY A 137 -5.20 -8.69 -17.89
CA GLY A 137 -5.23 -9.42 -16.64
C GLY A 137 -5.32 -8.51 -15.43
N ILE A 138 -4.58 -8.82 -14.38
CA ILE A 138 -4.52 -8.00 -13.16
C ILE A 138 -3.14 -7.38 -13.06
N SER A 139 -3.07 -6.07 -12.87
CA SER A 139 -1.83 -5.35 -12.66
C SER A 139 -1.89 -4.45 -11.44
N GLN A 140 -0.83 -4.46 -10.63
CA GLN A 140 -0.59 -3.51 -9.56
C GLN A 140 0.64 -2.68 -9.88
N VAL A 141 0.53 -1.36 -9.73
CA VAL A 141 1.59 -0.41 -10.04
C VAL A 141 1.79 0.54 -8.86
N ASP A 142 3.03 0.56 -8.36
CA ASP A 142 3.44 1.31 -7.16
C ASP A 142 4.54 2.34 -7.50
N THR A 143 4.61 2.73 -8.77
CA THR A 143 5.78 3.39 -9.35
C THR A 143 5.41 4.20 -10.59
N THR A 144 6.36 5.01 -11.07
CA THR A 144 6.22 5.76 -12.32
C THR A 144 6.04 4.83 -13.53
N VAL A 145 5.09 5.17 -14.40
CA VAL A 145 4.88 4.51 -15.71
C VAL A 145 5.09 5.51 -16.82
N ILE A 146 6.00 5.17 -17.74
CA ILE A 146 6.28 5.95 -18.94
C ILE A 146 5.97 5.05 -20.13
N ALA A 147 5.03 5.47 -20.98
CA ALA A 147 4.74 4.76 -22.22
C ALA A 147 4.18 5.68 -23.31
N SER A 148 4.24 5.27 -24.58
CA SER A 148 3.48 5.99 -25.62
C SER A 148 1.98 5.78 -25.45
N ASP A 149 1.53 4.55 -25.20
CA ASP A 149 0.13 4.21 -24.90
C ASP A 149 0.03 3.43 -23.59
N ILE A 150 -0.98 3.75 -22.78
CA ILE A 150 -1.34 2.95 -21.60
C ILE A 150 -2.78 2.48 -21.80
N GLU A 151 -3.00 1.17 -21.71
CA GLU A 151 -4.28 0.58 -22.04
C GLU A 151 -4.75 -0.40 -20.98
N VAL A 152 -5.83 -0.07 -20.27
CA VAL A 152 -6.56 -1.04 -19.44
C VAL A 152 -7.75 -1.51 -20.26
N LYS A 153 -7.70 -2.76 -20.73
CA LYS A 153 -8.77 -3.34 -21.58
C LYS A 153 -9.94 -3.81 -20.74
N GLU A 154 -11.06 -4.18 -21.38
CA GLU A 154 -12.32 -4.58 -20.72
C GLU A 154 -12.18 -5.60 -19.58
N THR A 155 -11.29 -6.61 -19.72
CA THR A 155 -11.04 -7.62 -18.68
C THR A 155 -9.97 -7.20 -17.67
N GLY A 156 -9.26 -6.13 -17.97
CA GLY A 156 -8.12 -5.62 -17.24
C GLY A 156 -8.51 -4.95 -15.93
N ILE A 157 -7.72 -5.21 -14.90
CA ILE A 157 -7.79 -4.52 -13.62
C ILE A 157 -6.42 -3.91 -13.33
N LEU A 158 -6.35 -2.58 -13.28
CA LEU A 158 -5.16 -1.85 -12.85
C LEU A 158 -5.42 -1.27 -11.46
N THR A 159 -4.54 -1.55 -10.51
CA THR A 159 -4.67 -1.05 -9.13
C THR A 159 -3.45 -0.22 -8.77
N PHE A 160 -3.72 0.97 -8.25
CA PHE A 160 -2.73 1.86 -7.68
C PHE A 160 -2.79 1.76 -6.16
N VAL A 161 -1.66 1.45 -5.50
CA VAL A 161 -1.64 1.22 -4.03
C VAL A 161 -0.67 2.13 -3.28
N VAL A 162 -0.02 3.07 -3.96
CA VAL A 162 0.78 4.12 -3.32
C VAL A 162 0.03 5.46 -3.37
N PRO A 163 0.29 6.38 -2.42
CA PRO A 163 -0.44 7.65 -2.36
C PRO A 163 -0.15 8.57 -3.54
N TYR A 164 0.99 8.40 -4.23
CA TYR A 164 1.43 9.27 -5.31
C TYR A 164 2.00 8.45 -6.46
N ILE A 165 1.46 8.63 -7.66
CA ILE A 165 1.91 7.96 -8.89
C ILE A 165 2.05 9.00 -9.98
N GLU A 166 3.17 8.92 -10.70
CA GLU A 166 3.39 9.67 -11.93
C GLU A 166 3.21 8.76 -13.13
N VAL A 167 2.51 9.29 -14.12
CA VAL A 167 2.37 8.70 -15.44
C VAL A 167 2.79 9.73 -16.47
N SER A 168 3.57 9.30 -17.47
CA SER A 168 3.90 10.13 -18.62
C SER A 168 3.52 9.38 -19.89
N VAL A 169 2.49 9.87 -20.57
CA VAL A 169 2.03 9.35 -21.87
C VAL A 169 2.72 10.17 -22.97
N GLN A 170 3.59 9.53 -23.75
CA GLN A 170 4.49 10.27 -24.66
C GLN A 170 3.85 10.67 -25.99
N ASN A 171 3.11 9.78 -26.64
CA ASN A 171 2.61 9.99 -28.00
C ASN A 171 1.14 9.61 -28.19
N GLY A 172 0.62 8.69 -27.39
CA GLY A 172 -0.73 8.15 -27.48
C GLY A 172 -1.63 8.67 -26.37
N GLU A 173 -2.42 7.76 -25.78
CA GLU A 173 -3.42 8.09 -24.77
C GLU A 173 -3.43 7.03 -23.66
N PHE A 174 -3.68 7.44 -22.41
CA PHE A 174 -4.06 6.52 -21.34
C PHE A 174 -5.56 6.22 -21.46
N LYS A 175 -5.88 5.05 -22.00
CA LYS A 175 -7.25 4.56 -22.23
C LYS A 175 -7.66 3.53 -21.18
N ASN A 176 -8.82 3.75 -20.57
CA ASN A 176 -9.46 2.78 -19.68
C ASN A 176 -10.76 2.25 -20.28
N ASP A 177 -10.75 1.01 -20.75
CA ASP A 177 -11.93 0.20 -21.09
C ASP A 177 -12.29 -0.79 -19.95
N GLY A 178 -11.42 -0.98 -18.95
CA GLY A 178 -11.58 -1.94 -17.86
C GLY A 178 -11.77 -1.28 -16.49
N ILE A 179 -11.11 -1.80 -15.47
CA ILE A 179 -11.21 -1.31 -14.09
C ILE A 179 -9.90 -0.66 -13.65
N ILE A 180 -9.97 0.57 -13.16
CA ILE A 180 -8.88 1.21 -12.42
C ILE A 180 -9.33 1.42 -10.97
N ASN A 181 -8.58 0.86 -10.03
CA ASN A 181 -8.82 1.01 -8.60
C ASN A 181 -7.88 2.05 -8.00
N PHE A 182 -8.45 3.08 -7.38
CA PHE A 182 -7.75 4.07 -6.58
C PHE A 182 -7.90 3.75 -5.10
N ASN A 183 -6.79 3.70 -4.36
CA ASN A 183 -6.80 3.48 -2.91
C ASN A 183 -6.14 4.65 -2.18
N ASN A 184 -6.84 5.79 -2.14
CA ASN A 184 -6.27 7.08 -1.71
C ASN A 184 -5.02 7.44 -2.52
N THR A 185 -5.08 7.27 -3.84
CA THR A 185 -3.96 7.56 -4.74
C THR A 185 -4.20 8.86 -5.49
N CYS A 186 -3.16 9.70 -5.53
CA CYS A 186 -3.00 10.79 -6.49
C CYS A 186 -2.30 10.26 -7.73
N LEU A 187 -2.98 10.30 -8.86
CA LEU A 187 -2.43 10.00 -10.17
C LEU A 187 -2.13 11.30 -10.91
N TYR A 188 -0.85 11.56 -11.15
CA TYR A 188 -0.39 12.71 -11.92
C TYR A 188 -0.01 12.25 -13.32
N ILE A 189 -0.76 12.70 -14.31
CA ILE A 189 -0.46 12.49 -15.72
C ILE A 189 0.28 13.75 -16.18
N LEU A 190 1.61 13.66 -16.18
CA LEU A 190 2.49 14.79 -16.45
C LEU A 190 2.42 15.23 -17.91
N HIS A 191 2.22 14.27 -18.81
CA HIS A 191 2.07 14.49 -20.26
C HIS A 191 1.06 13.49 -20.84
N GLY A 192 0.32 13.95 -21.83
CA GLY A 192 -0.61 13.18 -22.66
C GLY A 192 -2.00 13.03 -22.07
N ASN A 193 -2.88 12.41 -22.86
CA ASN A 193 -4.33 12.44 -22.61
C ASN A 193 -4.80 11.27 -21.75
N PHE A 194 -5.86 11.49 -20.98
CA PHE A 194 -6.58 10.45 -20.26
C PHE A 194 -8.00 10.29 -20.77
N ARG A 195 -8.40 9.05 -21.06
CA ARG A 195 -9.77 8.74 -21.45
C ARG A 195 -10.30 7.53 -20.70
N ASN A 196 -11.37 7.75 -19.94
CA ASN A 196 -12.21 6.69 -19.42
C ASN A 196 -13.31 6.37 -20.45
N LYS A 197 -13.30 5.16 -21.00
CA LYS A 197 -14.17 4.77 -22.11
C LYS A 197 -15.51 4.23 -21.65
N GLU A 198 -16.41 3.97 -22.59
CA GLU A 198 -17.79 3.53 -22.31
C GLU A 198 -17.90 2.31 -21.37
N THR A 199 -16.93 1.39 -21.39
CA THR A 199 -16.87 0.23 -20.48
C THR A 199 -15.97 0.45 -19.27
N GLY A 200 -15.19 1.55 -19.28
CA GLY A 200 -14.23 1.91 -18.25
C GLY A 200 -14.88 2.26 -16.92
N SER A 201 -14.29 1.78 -15.84
CA SER A 201 -14.71 2.02 -14.48
C SER A 201 -13.56 2.48 -13.61
N LEU A 202 -13.71 3.64 -12.95
CA LEU A 202 -12.81 4.14 -11.92
C LEU A 202 -13.44 3.96 -10.53
N PHE A 203 -12.82 3.16 -9.67
CA PHE A 203 -13.31 2.87 -8.33
C PHE A 203 -12.44 3.47 -7.23
N GLY A 204 -13.04 3.62 -6.04
CA GLY A 204 -12.34 3.97 -4.82
C GLY A 204 -12.28 5.47 -4.56
N THR A 205 -11.20 5.92 -3.93
CA THR A 205 -10.96 7.29 -3.47
C THR A 205 -9.61 7.76 -3.99
N GLY A 206 -9.53 8.99 -4.50
CA GLY A 206 -8.27 9.47 -5.06
C GLY A 206 -8.39 10.78 -5.82
N TYR A 207 -7.37 11.05 -6.62
CA TYR A 207 -7.26 12.23 -7.44
C TYR A 207 -6.60 11.90 -8.77
N ILE A 208 -7.07 12.50 -9.86
CA ILE A 208 -6.40 12.45 -11.16
C ILE A 208 -6.11 13.89 -11.59
N GLU A 209 -4.85 14.20 -11.85
CA GLU A 209 -4.42 15.49 -12.39
C GLU A 209 -3.78 15.28 -13.76
N VAL A 210 -4.35 15.87 -14.80
CA VAL A 210 -3.76 15.90 -16.15
C VAL A 210 -3.14 17.28 -16.36
N GLN A 211 -1.80 17.33 -16.43
CA GLN A 211 -1.04 18.60 -16.43
C GLN A 211 -0.64 19.11 -17.81
N ASP A 212 -0.43 18.24 -18.78
CA ASP A 212 -0.13 18.59 -20.17
C ASP A 212 -0.84 17.61 -21.11
N GLY A 213 -2.16 17.75 -21.17
CA GLY A 213 -3.04 16.89 -21.97
C GLY A 213 -4.51 17.15 -21.68
N ASP A 214 -5.36 16.41 -22.38
CA ASP A 214 -6.81 16.49 -22.28
C ASP A 214 -7.37 15.35 -21.42
N ILE A 215 -8.55 15.57 -20.83
CA ILE A 215 -9.29 14.54 -20.07
C ILE A 215 -10.67 14.31 -20.67
N ARG A 216 -11.05 13.04 -20.82
CA ARG A 216 -12.36 12.65 -21.35
C ARG A 216 -12.98 11.51 -20.55
N ASP A 217 -14.29 11.60 -20.33
CA ASP A 217 -15.10 10.52 -19.75
C ASP A 217 -16.26 10.18 -20.69
N ASP A 218 -16.29 8.98 -21.26
CA ASP A 218 -17.35 8.62 -22.20
C ASP A 218 -18.71 8.41 -21.46
N PRO A 219 -19.86 8.80 -22.02
CA PRO A 219 -21.15 8.89 -21.30
C PRO A 219 -21.71 7.63 -20.62
N LEU A 220 -21.17 6.44 -20.89
CA LEU A 220 -21.61 5.16 -20.32
C LEU A 220 -20.61 4.57 -19.31
N SER A 221 -19.48 5.24 -19.11
CA SER A 221 -18.46 4.83 -18.15
C SER A 221 -18.97 4.89 -16.70
N PHE A 222 -18.17 4.36 -15.79
CA PHE A 222 -18.35 4.58 -14.36
C PHE A 222 -17.19 5.38 -13.78
N TRP A 223 -17.51 6.47 -13.07
CA TRP A 223 -16.53 7.27 -12.34
C TRP A 223 -16.97 7.45 -10.88
N SER A 224 -16.17 6.94 -9.95
CA SER A 224 -16.42 7.14 -8.52
C SER A 224 -16.39 8.62 -8.15
N VAL A 225 -17.45 9.12 -7.50
CA VAL A 225 -17.55 10.52 -7.01
C VAL A 225 -16.44 10.92 -6.02
N ASN A 226 -15.71 9.95 -5.48
CA ASN A 226 -14.59 10.20 -4.57
C ASN A 226 -13.22 10.19 -5.26
N VAL A 227 -13.18 10.03 -6.58
CA VAL A 227 -11.97 10.20 -7.41
C VAL A 227 -12.09 11.59 -8.04
N ASN A 228 -11.57 12.60 -7.35
CA ASN A 228 -11.59 13.98 -7.86
C ASN A 228 -10.69 14.12 -9.09
N TRP A 229 -10.90 15.14 -9.90
CA TRP A 229 -10.12 15.36 -11.12
C TRP A 229 -9.81 16.84 -11.35
N CYS A 230 -8.72 17.11 -12.06
CA CYS A 230 -8.32 18.42 -12.56
C CYS A 230 -7.56 18.24 -13.88
N CYS A 231 -7.71 19.21 -14.78
CA CYS A 231 -7.09 19.20 -16.10
C CYS A 231 -6.58 20.60 -16.44
N SER A 232 -5.39 20.70 -17.02
CA SER A 232 -4.91 21.96 -17.59
C SER A 232 -5.33 22.16 -19.05
N GLY A 233 -5.69 21.07 -19.75
CA GLY A 233 -6.12 21.04 -21.14
C GLY A 233 -7.63 21.07 -21.31
N GLU A 234 -8.11 20.49 -22.41
CA GLU A 234 -9.55 20.40 -22.69
C GLU A 234 -10.19 19.25 -21.90
N GLU A 235 -11.46 19.44 -21.53
CA GLU A 235 -12.29 18.46 -20.83
C GLU A 235 -13.51 18.09 -21.69
N GLU A 236 -13.86 16.81 -21.76
CA GLU A 236 -15.04 16.33 -22.47
C GLU A 236 -15.84 15.33 -21.62
N ASP A 237 -17.14 15.60 -21.48
CA ASP A 237 -18.14 14.71 -20.88
C ASP A 237 -17.87 14.29 -19.41
N MET A 238 -17.07 15.07 -18.67
CA MET A 238 -16.70 14.78 -17.29
C MET A 238 -17.91 14.67 -16.33
N PRO A 239 -17.88 13.77 -15.33
CA PRO A 239 -19.06 13.34 -14.57
C PRO A 239 -19.55 14.34 -13.52
N PHE A 240 -18.69 15.27 -13.08
CA PHE A 240 -18.98 16.33 -12.10
C PHE A 240 -17.95 17.44 -12.23
N ALA A 241 -18.19 18.62 -11.65
CA ALA A 241 -17.31 19.78 -11.82
C ALA A 241 -15.85 19.52 -11.42
N GLU A 242 -14.94 20.13 -12.18
CA GLU A 242 -13.50 20.12 -11.95
C GLU A 242 -13.13 20.55 -10.52
N ASN A 243 -12.15 19.87 -9.92
CA ASN A 243 -11.64 20.16 -8.59
C ASN A 243 -10.10 20.24 -8.59
N CYS A 244 -9.57 21.42 -8.90
CA CYS A 244 -8.13 21.70 -8.85
C CYS A 244 -7.61 22.11 -7.47
N ASN A 245 -8.26 21.69 -6.38
CA ASN A 245 -7.69 21.90 -5.04
C ASN A 245 -6.47 20.99 -4.77
N GLY A 246 -6.03 20.23 -5.77
CA GLY A 246 -4.95 19.28 -5.70
C GLY A 246 -5.38 18.03 -4.96
N CYS A 247 -4.45 17.09 -4.88
CA CYS A 247 -4.60 15.93 -4.03
C CYS A 247 -4.43 16.35 -2.56
N LEU A 248 -5.46 17.00 -1.99
CA LEU A 248 -5.59 17.20 -0.54
C LEU A 248 -5.98 15.88 0.12
N LEU A 249 -5.24 14.82 -0.20
CA LEU A 249 -5.10 13.74 0.74
C LEU A 249 -4.51 14.39 1.98
N ILE A 250 -5.28 14.38 3.05
CA ILE A 250 -4.72 14.23 4.38
C ILE A 250 -3.77 13.04 4.19
N LEU A 251 -2.47 13.30 4.06
CA LEU A 251 -1.48 12.27 3.78
C LEU A 251 -1.68 11.25 4.90
N PRO A 252 -2.20 10.05 4.61
CA PRO A 252 -2.16 9.02 5.59
C PRO A 252 -0.68 8.71 5.67
N ILE A 253 -0.07 9.15 6.76
CA ILE A 253 0.93 8.33 7.40
C ILE A 253 0.41 6.87 7.27
N ASP A 254 1.21 5.94 6.78
CA ASP A 254 0.82 4.53 6.67
C ASP A 254 0.80 3.87 8.07
N LEU A 255 0.22 4.54 9.07
CA LEU A 255 0.08 4.07 10.44
C LEU A 255 -0.87 2.88 10.44
N VAL A 256 -0.27 1.69 10.41
CA VAL A 256 -0.94 0.40 10.52
C VAL A 256 -1.69 0.29 11.85
N ALA A 257 -1.08 0.78 12.93
CA ALA A 257 -1.66 0.72 14.25
C ALA A 257 -1.02 1.72 15.20
N PHE A 258 -1.81 2.28 16.11
CA PHE A 258 -1.36 3.05 17.26
C PHE A 258 -2.15 2.63 18.49
N TRP A 259 -1.44 2.28 19.56
CA TRP A 259 -2.04 1.88 20.82
C TRP A 259 -1.14 2.27 21.99
N GLY A 260 -1.67 2.14 23.19
CA GLY A 260 -0.85 2.31 24.38
C GLY A 260 -1.34 1.48 25.55
N THR A 261 -0.43 1.19 26.45
CA THR A 261 -0.67 0.37 27.64
C THR A 261 -0.14 1.09 28.88
N THR A 262 -0.77 0.84 30.02
CA THR A 262 -0.26 1.31 31.32
C THR A 262 0.59 0.22 31.94
N THR A 263 1.81 0.57 32.35
CA THR A 263 2.75 -0.32 33.05
C THR A 263 3.47 0.50 34.10
N ASP A 264 3.60 0.03 35.35
CA ASP A 264 4.41 0.67 36.41
C ASP A 264 4.28 2.21 36.50
N GLN A 265 3.04 2.72 36.55
CA GLN A 265 2.71 4.15 36.64
C GLN A 265 3.10 5.03 35.44
N LYS A 266 3.47 4.42 34.30
CA LYS A 266 3.80 5.08 33.03
C LYS A 266 2.89 4.57 31.92
N VAL A 267 2.79 5.35 30.85
CA VAL A 267 2.11 4.93 29.62
C VAL A 267 3.17 4.60 28.57
N VAL A 268 3.06 3.42 27.98
CA VAL A 268 3.87 3.00 26.84
C VAL A 268 3.00 3.10 25.60
N LEU A 269 3.36 4.03 24.72
CA LEU A 269 2.75 4.20 23.42
C LEU A 269 3.54 3.40 22.39
N GLN A 270 2.84 2.77 21.47
CA GLN A 270 3.43 1.98 20.41
C GLN A 270 2.68 2.24 19.12
N TRP A 271 3.43 2.36 18.03
CA TRP A 271 2.84 2.44 16.70
C TRP A 271 3.65 1.66 15.68
N ILE A 272 2.98 1.37 14.58
CA ILE A 272 3.58 0.73 13.43
C ILE A 272 3.21 1.50 12.18
N THR A 273 4.21 1.83 11.36
CA THR A 273 4.05 2.37 10.00
C THR A 273 4.26 1.26 8.98
N ALA A 274 3.58 1.31 7.84
CA ALA A 274 3.79 0.41 6.71
C ALA A 274 4.87 0.96 5.78
N THR A 275 4.79 2.26 5.50
CA THR A 275 5.81 3.04 4.79
C THR A 275 5.99 4.41 5.46
N GLU A 276 7.09 5.06 5.14
CA GLU A 276 7.43 6.42 5.55
C GLU A 276 8.08 7.11 4.35
N VAL A 277 7.52 8.23 3.93
CA VAL A 277 8.02 9.02 2.80
C VAL A 277 8.25 10.44 3.31
N ASN A 278 9.44 10.99 3.04
CA ASN A 278 9.87 12.30 3.50
C ASN A 278 9.70 12.54 5.01
N THR A 279 9.74 11.48 5.82
CA THR A 279 9.47 11.57 7.26
C THR A 279 10.71 12.04 8.03
N ASP A 280 10.62 13.14 8.75
CA ASP A 280 11.70 13.61 9.63
C ASP A 280 11.61 12.94 11.01
N TYR A 281 10.49 13.15 11.71
CA TYR A 281 10.24 12.55 13.02
C TYR A 281 8.75 12.46 13.35
N TYR A 282 8.42 11.62 14.31
CA TYR A 282 7.11 11.56 14.93
C TYR A 282 7.08 12.47 16.16
N VAL A 283 6.16 13.43 16.20
CA VAL A 283 5.82 14.15 17.42
C VAL A 283 4.80 13.34 18.21
N VAL A 284 4.99 13.22 19.52
CA VAL A 284 4.03 12.56 20.42
C VAL A 284 3.35 13.63 21.23
N GLU A 285 2.02 13.64 21.20
CA GLU A 285 1.23 14.61 21.93
C GLU A 285 0.26 13.94 22.90
N ARG A 286 0.03 14.63 24.02
CA ARG A 286 -0.90 14.24 25.07
C ARG A 286 -1.92 15.35 25.30
N SER A 287 -3.15 14.96 25.58
CA SER A 287 -4.23 15.85 26.00
C SER A 287 -4.94 15.32 27.23
N LEU A 288 -5.48 16.23 28.06
CA LEU A 288 -6.33 15.90 29.21
C LEU A 288 -7.82 15.95 28.88
N ASN A 289 -8.19 16.57 27.75
CA ASN A 289 -9.57 16.83 27.34
C ASN A 289 -9.84 16.50 25.86
N ALA A 290 -8.85 15.95 25.14
CA ALA A 290 -8.85 15.67 23.70
C ALA A 290 -8.99 16.90 22.79
N ILE A 291 -8.86 18.11 23.34
CA ILE A 291 -8.98 19.39 22.61
C ILE A 291 -7.64 20.12 22.65
N ASP A 292 -7.08 20.31 23.84
CA ASP A 292 -5.80 20.99 24.05
C ASP A 292 -4.68 19.96 24.07
N TRP A 293 -3.75 20.07 23.13
CA TRP A 293 -2.65 19.12 22.94
C TRP A 293 -1.32 19.71 23.39
N GLN A 294 -0.54 18.89 24.11
CA GLN A 294 0.81 19.21 24.54
C GLN A 294 1.78 18.21 23.91
N GLU A 295 2.81 18.71 23.22
CA GLU A 295 3.95 17.91 22.83
C GLU A 295 4.68 17.37 24.07
N ILE A 296 4.83 16.04 24.12
CA ILE A 296 5.51 15.32 25.21
C ILE A 296 6.80 14.64 24.77
N GLY A 297 7.07 14.59 23.47
CA GLY A 297 8.35 14.12 22.94
C GLY A 297 8.36 13.95 21.43
N LYS A 298 9.53 13.59 20.90
CA LYS A 298 9.76 13.29 19.49
C LYS A 298 10.50 11.97 19.34
N VAL A 299 10.18 11.22 18.30
CA VAL A 299 10.85 9.97 17.94
C VAL A 299 11.33 10.10 16.49
N PRO A 300 12.63 9.99 16.20
CA PRO A 300 13.14 10.07 14.82
C PRO A 300 12.46 9.02 13.94
N GLY A 301 12.01 9.43 12.75
CA GLY A 301 11.50 8.51 11.75
C GLY A 301 12.59 8.04 10.80
N ILE A 302 12.21 7.21 9.82
CA ILE A 302 13.07 6.76 8.73
C ILE A 302 12.66 7.53 7.49
N THR A 303 13.55 8.42 7.02
CA THR A 303 13.24 9.41 5.97
C THR A 303 12.50 8.86 4.77
N ASN A 304 12.95 7.74 4.22
CA ASN A 304 12.25 7.03 3.16
C ASN A 304 12.37 5.52 3.43
N THR A 305 11.28 4.86 3.79
CA THR A 305 11.20 3.41 3.92
C THR A 305 9.87 2.89 3.41
N LEU A 306 9.91 1.82 2.62
CA LEU A 306 8.73 1.06 2.22
C LEU A 306 8.51 -0.18 3.09
N ASN A 307 9.32 -0.33 4.15
CA ASN A 307 9.22 -1.43 5.10
C ASN A 307 8.43 -1.01 6.34
N LYS A 308 7.73 -1.99 6.90
CA LYS A 308 7.01 -1.85 8.16
C LYS A 308 7.96 -1.52 9.31
N THR A 309 7.78 -0.37 9.96
CA THR A 309 8.61 0.06 11.09
C THR A 309 7.80 0.10 12.37
N SER A 310 8.36 -0.39 13.47
CA SER A 310 7.71 -0.36 14.79
C SER A 310 8.41 0.62 15.70
N TYR A 311 7.62 1.46 16.35
CA TYR A 311 8.08 2.52 17.23
C TYR A 311 7.46 2.40 18.63
N PHE A 312 8.12 3.01 19.60
CA PHE A 312 7.61 3.10 20.96
C PHE A 312 8.02 4.42 21.63
N PHE A 313 7.18 4.89 22.54
CA PHE A 313 7.43 6.08 23.36
C PHE A 313 6.98 5.85 24.81
N HIS A 314 7.75 6.35 25.76
CA HIS A 314 7.47 6.21 27.20
C HIS A 314 7.06 7.55 27.80
N ASP A 315 5.78 7.69 28.14
CA ASP A 315 5.31 8.80 28.97
C ASP A 315 5.46 8.45 30.46
N GLN A 316 6.52 8.97 31.06
CA GLN A 316 6.92 8.69 32.45
C GLN A 316 6.30 9.67 33.45
N TYR A 317 5.74 10.79 32.99
CA TYR A 317 5.29 11.88 33.86
C TYR A 317 3.80 12.12 33.65
N LEU A 318 2.98 11.22 34.18
CA LEU A 318 1.53 11.24 34.01
C LEU A 318 0.87 12.30 34.90
N PRO A 319 0.06 13.21 34.35
CA PRO A 319 -0.69 14.18 35.14
C PRO A 319 -1.86 13.52 35.89
N ALA A 320 -2.37 14.20 36.91
CA ALA A 320 -3.48 13.74 37.73
C ALA A 320 -4.84 13.87 37.01
N ALA A 321 -5.01 13.12 35.92
CA ALA A 321 -6.25 12.99 35.18
C ALA A 321 -6.66 11.52 35.11
N LYS A 322 -7.97 11.24 35.20
CA LYS A 322 -8.53 9.87 35.15
C LYS A 322 -8.32 9.20 33.79
N THR A 323 -8.30 10.00 32.73
CA THR A 323 -8.09 9.57 31.35
C THR A 323 -7.08 10.51 30.72
N LEU A 324 -6.16 9.94 29.96
CA LEU A 324 -5.17 10.66 29.17
C LEU A 324 -5.41 10.31 27.69
N TYR A 325 -5.38 11.31 26.83
CA TYR A 325 -5.54 11.14 25.39
C TYR A 325 -4.20 11.31 24.70
N TYR A 326 -3.93 10.50 23.69
CA TYR A 326 -2.67 10.54 22.96
C TYR A 326 -2.91 10.50 21.46
N ARG A 327 -2.00 11.13 20.72
CA ARG A 327 -1.83 11.01 19.27
C ARG A 327 -0.35 11.12 18.93
N THR A 328 0.03 10.59 17.78
CA THR A 328 1.32 10.86 17.14
C THR A 328 1.08 11.73 15.92
N GLY A 329 1.99 12.64 15.59
CA GLY A 329 2.02 13.35 14.32
C GLY A 329 3.26 12.96 13.54
N ASN A 330 3.13 12.56 12.27
CA ASN A 330 4.28 12.59 11.36
C ASN A 330 4.73 14.02 11.22
N VAL A 331 6.01 14.30 11.21
CA VAL A 331 6.53 15.57 10.72
C VAL A 331 7.40 15.28 9.53
N ASN A 332 7.00 15.80 8.37
CA ASN A 332 7.74 15.62 7.14
C ASN A 332 8.90 16.62 7.04
N LEU A 333 9.85 16.38 6.12
CA LEU A 333 11.01 17.24 5.88
C LEU A 333 10.63 18.67 5.44
N ASP A 334 9.43 18.87 4.90
CA ASP A 334 8.87 20.17 4.54
C ASP A 334 8.12 20.86 5.70
N GLY A 335 8.02 20.20 6.85
CA GLY A 335 7.36 20.69 8.06
C GLY A 335 5.86 20.44 8.13
N MET A 336 5.25 19.76 7.15
CA MET A 336 3.85 19.33 7.24
C MET A 336 3.68 18.24 8.30
N ILE A 337 2.49 18.22 8.94
CA ILE A 337 2.20 17.30 10.05
C ILE A 337 0.91 16.53 9.83
N ASP A 338 1.00 15.19 9.89
CA ASP A 338 -0.14 14.26 9.76
C ASP A 338 -0.39 13.49 11.06
N TYR A 339 -1.55 13.69 11.67
CA TYR A 339 -1.87 13.09 12.97
C TYR A 339 -2.54 11.72 12.86
N SER A 340 -2.18 10.83 13.79
CA SER A 340 -2.88 9.58 14.05
C SER A 340 -4.31 9.81 14.56
N PRO A 341 -5.15 8.77 14.53
CA PRO A 341 -6.32 8.71 15.42
C PRO A 341 -5.92 8.92 16.89
N VAL A 342 -6.85 9.46 17.67
CA VAL A 342 -6.67 9.68 19.11
C VAL A 342 -6.98 8.39 19.87
N ILE A 343 -6.09 7.99 20.77
CA ILE A 343 -6.36 6.91 21.73
C ILE A 343 -6.58 7.49 23.12
N ALA A 344 -7.51 6.90 23.87
CA ALA A 344 -7.79 7.25 25.26
C ALA A 344 -7.29 6.13 26.18
N ILE A 345 -6.47 6.49 27.16
CA ILE A 345 -5.88 5.55 28.11
C ILE A 345 -6.34 5.95 29.51
N LYS A 346 -6.97 5.01 30.22
CA LYS A 346 -7.35 5.19 31.62
C LYS A 346 -6.08 5.23 32.47
N ASN A 347 -5.92 6.29 33.23
CA ASN A 347 -4.79 6.45 34.13
C ASN A 347 -5.03 5.66 35.41
N SER A 348 -4.39 4.49 35.51
CA SER A 348 -4.47 3.61 36.67
C SER A 348 -3.93 4.25 37.96
N ASN A 349 -3.20 5.37 37.88
CA ASN A 349 -2.65 6.08 39.03
C ASN A 349 -3.67 6.97 39.74
N VAL A 350 -4.82 7.26 39.11
CA VAL A 350 -5.90 8.04 39.76
C VAL A 350 -6.90 7.06 40.35
N GLN A 351 -6.70 6.68 41.61
CA GLN A 351 -7.73 5.95 42.36
C GLN A 351 -8.99 6.80 42.46
N SER A 352 -10.13 6.22 42.10
CA SER A 352 -11.43 6.84 42.32
C SER A 352 -11.65 7.03 43.82
N ILE A 353 -11.73 8.27 44.30
CA ILE A 353 -12.38 8.55 45.57
C ILE A 353 -13.85 8.14 45.39
N SER A 354 -14.24 7.02 46.00
CA SER A 354 -15.63 6.60 46.09
C SER A 354 -16.32 7.53 47.09
N GLN A 355 -17.12 8.47 46.61
CA GLN A 355 -17.99 9.28 47.47
C GLN A 355 -19.24 8.43 47.77
N GLY A 356 -19.22 7.70 48.88
CA GLY A 356 -20.38 6.95 49.37
C GLY A 356 -21.27 7.83 50.25
N TYR A 357 -22.55 7.96 49.90
CA TYR A 357 -23.56 8.56 50.77
C TYR A 357 -24.23 7.44 51.60
N TYR A 358 -24.05 7.46 52.92
CA TYR A 358 -24.73 6.55 53.83
C TYR A 358 -25.84 7.30 54.60
N SER A 359 -27.09 6.90 54.39
CA SER A 359 -28.21 7.40 55.18
C SER A 359 -28.30 6.61 56.50
N ILE A 360 -27.90 7.22 57.60
CA ILE A 360 -28.05 6.66 58.94
C ILE A 360 -29.46 6.98 59.47
N TYR A 361 -30.31 5.96 59.62
CA TYR A 361 -31.58 6.06 60.33
C TYR A 361 -31.44 5.40 61.71
N GLY A 362 -31.38 6.21 62.77
CA GLY A 362 -31.37 5.75 64.17
C GLY A 362 -30.07 6.05 64.93
N SER A 363 -30.10 5.82 66.25
CA SER A 363 -29.06 6.15 67.23
C SER A 363 -27.86 5.18 67.20
N TYR A 364 -27.30 4.90 66.03
CA TYR A 364 -26.13 4.05 65.88
C TYR A 364 -24.89 4.91 65.63
N TYR A 365 -23.92 4.88 66.55
CA TYR A 365 -22.62 5.51 66.37
C TYR A 365 -21.68 4.49 65.71
N PRO A 366 -21.25 4.68 64.45
CA PRO A 366 -20.26 3.79 63.86
C PRO A 366 -18.92 3.98 64.58
N THR A 367 -18.33 2.89 65.07
CA THR A 367 -16.93 2.87 65.46
C THR A 367 -16.09 2.71 64.20
N LEU A 368 -15.34 3.74 63.81
CA LEU A 368 -14.31 3.61 62.77
C LEU A 368 -13.04 3.01 63.39
N GLU A 369 -12.53 1.93 62.82
CA GLU A 369 -11.11 1.57 62.99
C GLU A 369 -10.26 2.66 62.32
N ALA A 370 -9.12 2.99 62.94
CA ALA A 370 -8.28 4.10 62.51
C ALA A 370 -7.88 3.99 61.03
N ALA A 371 -7.94 5.12 60.31
CA ALA A 371 -7.51 5.17 58.92
C ALA A 371 -6.03 4.80 58.77
N PRO A 372 -5.63 4.06 57.71
CA PRO A 372 -4.23 3.88 57.35
C PRO A 372 -3.53 5.24 57.17
N ALA A 373 -2.22 5.30 57.47
CA ALA A 373 -1.43 6.53 57.39
C ALA A 373 -1.52 7.17 55.99
N GLY A 374 -1.88 8.46 55.95
CA GLY A 374 -2.01 9.25 54.72
C GLY A 374 -3.44 9.33 54.15
N ILE A 375 -4.44 8.76 54.83
CA ILE A 375 -5.86 8.89 54.47
C ILE A 375 -6.56 9.85 55.42
N TYR A 376 -7.12 10.93 54.87
CA TYR A 376 -7.94 11.89 55.61
C TYR A 376 -9.41 11.47 55.56
N ILE A 377 -10.06 11.40 56.73
CA ILE A 377 -11.49 11.11 56.81
C ILE A 377 -12.22 12.34 57.37
N GLU A 378 -13.13 12.88 56.56
CA GLU A 378 -14.07 13.93 56.99
C GLU A 378 -15.50 13.41 56.85
N ILE A 379 -16.26 13.48 57.95
CA ILE A 379 -17.68 13.15 57.94
C ILE A 379 -18.47 14.44 58.10
N MET A 380 -19.41 14.66 57.19
CA MET A 380 -20.24 15.86 57.12
C MET A 380 -21.71 15.50 57.33
N THR A 381 -22.48 16.38 57.96
CA THR A 381 -23.95 16.27 57.97
C THR A 381 -24.51 16.65 56.59
N SER A 382 -25.78 16.33 56.35
CA SER A 382 -26.51 16.75 55.13
C SER A 382 -26.58 18.28 54.95
N GLY A 383 -26.31 19.06 56.00
CA GLY A 383 -26.18 20.53 55.95
C GLY A 383 -24.74 21.03 55.76
N ASN A 384 -23.82 20.18 55.29
CA ASN A 384 -22.40 20.49 55.10
C ASN A 384 -21.64 20.95 56.36
N ARG A 385 -22.07 20.50 57.54
CA ARG A 385 -21.31 20.73 58.79
C ARG A 385 -20.41 19.54 59.07
N MET A 386 -19.10 19.77 59.20
CA MET A 386 -18.15 18.74 59.60
C MET A 386 -18.45 18.27 61.02
N VAL A 387 -18.51 16.95 61.22
CA VAL A 387 -18.77 16.31 62.52
C VAL A 387 -17.66 15.38 62.96
N PHE A 388 -16.79 14.96 62.05
CA PHE A 388 -15.60 14.18 62.36
C PHE A 388 -14.47 14.53 61.39
N HIS A 389 -13.25 14.57 61.92
CA HIS A 389 -12.03 14.79 61.18
C HIS A 389 -10.91 13.95 61.79
N GLN A 390 -10.22 13.16 60.98
CA GLN A 390 -9.02 12.42 61.36
C GLN A 390 -7.94 12.60 60.28
N GLN A 391 -6.70 12.84 60.73
CA GLN A 391 -5.48 12.94 59.91
C GLN A 391 -4.64 11.68 60.03
#